data_AF-A0A1Q7QTA8-F1
#
_entry.id   AF-A0A1Q7QTA8-F1
#
_cell.length_a   1.000
_cell.length_b   1.000
_cell.length_c   1.000
_cell.angle_alpha   90.00
_cell.angle_beta   90.00
_cell.angle_gamma   90.00
#
_symmetry.space_group_name_H-M   'P 1'
#
loop_
_entity.id
_entity.type
_entity.pdbx_description
1 polymer ?
#
loop_
_entity_poly.entity_id
_entity_poly.type
_entity_poly.pdbx_seq_one_letter_code
_entity_poly.pdbx_strand_id
1 'polypeptide(L)'
;MLAIYAAINAWPLGRERALRILGALVAGAAACAAVLMAYQYACFGSPFHIAYSSEQSGFEGMQTGVFGIHVPSIAALWRILFGRYRGLLPLAPALMFAPLGLIAMIRTPARRAAIVAMIIAVYYVLLNASYTYWEGGWSYGPRHLSPAIPFLCLGLARLWTIAPRSARAVLAGFSAYGAALSLVGAATMAQPPASFQRPLTELLLPAFRDGDLSLNTQRFTDSGASALRAHVDPKAAWNLGMKAGLDGHASLIPLAIVWLVASLLGFTTGRLRCRGPKIVVDGLS
;
A
#
# COMPACT_ATOMS: atom_id res chain seq x y z
N MET A 1 8.66 16.31 -7.40
CA MET A 1 7.72 15.87 -8.47
C MET A 1 6.48 16.77 -8.56
N LEU A 2 5.65 16.90 -7.51
CA LEU A 2 4.46 17.76 -7.53
C LEU A 2 4.78 19.26 -7.74
N ALA A 3 5.82 19.79 -7.08
CA ALA A 3 6.27 21.17 -7.28
C ALA A 3 6.70 21.46 -8.73
N ILE A 4 7.42 20.53 -9.35
CA ILE A 4 7.87 20.61 -10.74
C ILE A 4 6.66 20.54 -11.68
N TYR A 5 5.71 19.64 -11.42
CA TYR A 5 4.47 19.56 -12.18
C TYR A 5 3.65 20.85 -12.06
N ALA A 6 3.51 21.39 -10.86
CA ALA A 6 2.84 22.67 -10.62
C ALA A 6 3.53 23.81 -11.36
N ALA A 7 4.88 23.88 -11.34
CA ALA A 7 5.64 24.89 -12.07
C ALA A 7 5.44 24.79 -13.59
N ILE A 8 5.51 23.57 -14.16
CA ILE A 8 5.33 23.31 -15.60
C ILE A 8 3.92 23.69 -16.06
N ASN A 9 2.90 23.45 -15.24
CA ASN A 9 1.51 23.77 -15.59
C ASN A 9 1.09 25.20 -15.21
N ALA A 10 1.84 25.88 -14.33
CA ALA A 10 1.57 27.25 -13.95
C ALA A 10 2.14 28.27 -14.95
N TRP A 11 3.28 27.97 -15.57
CA TRP A 11 3.94 28.84 -16.54
C TRP A 11 3.06 29.24 -17.75
N PRO A 12 2.26 28.34 -18.35
CA PRO A 12 1.34 28.68 -19.44
C PRO A 12 0.16 29.57 -19.03
N LEU A 13 -0.11 29.71 -17.72
CA LEU A 13 -1.25 30.49 -17.20
C LEU A 13 -0.94 31.99 -17.02
N GLY A 14 0.26 32.43 -17.44
CA GLY A 14 0.74 33.81 -17.33
C GLY A 14 1.61 34.06 -16.11
N ARG A 15 2.58 34.99 -16.24
CA ARG A 15 3.63 35.25 -15.26
C ARG A 15 3.10 35.60 -13.86
N GLU A 16 2.09 36.46 -13.77
CA GLU A 16 1.52 36.86 -12.48
C GLU A 16 0.85 35.70 -11.74
N ARG A 17 0.07 34.89 -12.47
CA ARG A 17 -0.62 33.73 -11.89
C ARG A 17 0.39 32.64 -11.52
N ALA A 18 1.43 32.43 -12.32
CA ALA A 18 2.53 31.53 -11.99
C ALA A 18 3.27 31.96 -10.73
N LEU A 19 3.60 33.26 -10.59
CA LEU A 19 4.25 33.80 -9.39
C LEU A 19 3.39 33.63 -8.14
N ARG A 20 2.07 33.84 -8.24
CA ARG A 20 1.14 33.60 -7.11
C ARG A 20 1.11 32.13 -6.71
N ILE A 21 1.00 31.21 -7.67
CA ILE A 21 0.96 29.76 -7.41
C ILE A 21 2.28 29.28 -6.80
N LEU A 22 3.41 29.67 -7.39
CA LEU A 22 4.74 29.31 -6.89
C LEU A 22 5.01 29.96 -5.53
N GLY A 23 4.62 31.22 -5.33
CA GLY A 23 4.73 31.92 -4.06
C GLY A 23 3.93 31.22 -2.95
N ALA A 24 2.69 30.83 -3.22
CA ALA A 24 1.88 30.06 -2.28
C ALA A 24 2.50 28.68 -1.97
N LEU A 25 3.04 28.00 -2.98
CA LEU A 25 3.73 26.71 -2.81
C LEU A 25 4.98 26.85 -1.94
N VAL A 26 5.81 27.86 -2.21
CA VAL A 26 7.02 28.15 -1.43
C VAL A 26 6.66 28.55 0.00
N ALA A 27 5.65 29.40 0.19
CA ALA A 27 5.19 29.79 1.52
C ALA A 27 4.68 28.59 2.32
N GLY A 28 3.90 27.69 1.71
CA GLY A 28 3.46 26.44 2.34
C GLY A 28 4.62 25.51 2.68
N ALA A 29 5.57 25.33 1.76
CA ALA A 29 6.76 24.52 2.01
C ALA A 29 7.64 25.12 3.12
N ALA A 30 7.80 26.44 3.15
CA ALA A 30 8.54 27.16 4.18
C ALA A 30 7.88 27.05 5.56
N ALA A 31 6.54 27.14 5.63
CA ALA A 31 5.80 26.94 6.87
C ALA A 31 6.00 25.52 7.43
N CYS A 32 5.86 24.49 6.59
CA CYS A 32 6.12 23.11 6.99
C CYS A 32 7.59 22.89 7.40
N ALA A 33 8.54 23.47 6.65
CA ALA A 33 9.95 23.40 6.98
C ALA A 33 10.27 24.10 8.31
N ALA A 34 9.64 25.23 8.61
CA ALA A 34 9.82 25.94 9.88
C ALA A 34 9.34 25.11 11.07
N VAL A 35 8.17 24.46 10.95
CA VAL A 35 7.67 23.53 11.98
C VAL A 35 8.64 22.36 12.18
N LEU A 36 9.13 21.76 11.09
CA LEU A 36 10.10 20.68 11.17
C LEU A 36 11.41 21.14 11.81
N MET A 37 11.95 22.30 11.43
CA MET A 37 13.16 22.87 12.00
C MET A 37 13.01 23.19 13.48
N ALA A 38 11.85 23.71 13.91
CA ALA A 38 11.55 23.94 15.32
C ALA A 38 11.53 22.63 16.11
N TYR A 39 10.91 21.57 15.56
CA TYR A 39 10.92 20.24 16.17
C TYR A 39 12.34 19.66 16.25
N GLN A 40 13.12 19.74 15.16
CA GLN A 40 14.49 19.25 15.14
C GLN A 40 15.37 20.00 16.16
N TYR A 41 15.20 21.32 16.29
CA TYR A 41 15.89 22.11 17.30
C TYR A 41 15.49 21.72 18.72
N ALA A 42 14.19 21.54 18.98
CA ALA A 42 13.69 21.14 20.30
C ALA A 42 14.20 19.76 20.74
N CYS A 43 14.31 18.80 19.82
CA CYS A 43 14.73 17.43 20.14
C CYS A 43 16.25 17.21 20.08
N PHE A 44 16.94 17.85 19.12
CA PHE A 44 18.34 17.55 18.80
C PHE A 44 19.28 18.77 18.91
N GLY A 45 18.76 19.94 19.30
CA GLY A 45 19.54 21.16 19.49
C GLY A 45 19.97 21.87 18.19
N SER A 46 19.57 21.37 17.02
CA SER A 46 19.86 22.00 15.72
C SER A 46 18.70 21.85 14.75
N PRO A 47 18.29 22.92 14.02
CA PRO A 47 17.20 22.87 13.05
C PRO A 47 17.54 22.03 11.80
N PHE A 48 18.83 21.80 11.54
CA PHE A 48 19.32 21.03 10.40
C PHE A 48 19.80 19.63 10.80
N HIS A 49 19.60 19.22 12.05
CA HIS A 49 19.90 17.86 12.47
C HIS A 49 19.03 16.88 11.69
N ILE A 50 19.57 15.75 11.22
CA ILE A 50 18.80 14.71 10.55
C ILE A 50 18.42 13.67 11.61
N ALA A 51 17.13 13.54 11.96
CA ALA A 51 16.71 12.65 13.05
C ALA A 51 17.25 11.20 12.90
N TYR A 52 17.31 10.68 11.67
CA TYR A 52 17.85 9.36 11.37
C TYR A 52 19.34 9.18 11.71
N SER A 53 20.15 10.24 11.79
CA SER A 53 21.55 10.12 12.21
C SER A 53 21.72 9.88 13.71
N SER A 54 20.68 10.10 14.51
CA SER A 54 20.69 9.79 15.95
C SER A 54 20.24 8.35 16.27
N GLU A 55 19.94 7.55 15.26
CA GLU A 55 19.53 6.16 15.45
C GLU A 55 20.76 5.29 15.75
N GLN A 56 20.94 4.89 17.01
CA GLN A 56 22.18 4.24 17.49
C GLN A 56 21.98 2.81 18.00
N SER A 57 20.86 2.48 18.66
CA SER A 57 20.64 1.14 19.22
C SER A 57 19.66 0.32 18.36
N GLY A 58 20.11 -0.85 17.89
CA GLY A 58 19.28 -1.83 17.16
C GLY A 58 19.10 -1.60 15.65
N PHE A 59 19.55 -0.45 15.13
CA PHE A 59 19.41 -0.07 13.71
C PHE A 59 20.73 0.34 13.05
N GLU A 60 21.84 -0.34 13.39
CA GLU A 60 23.19 -0.05 12.87
C GLU A 60 23.25 0.00 11.33
N GLY A 61 22.39 -0.76 10.65
CA GLY A 61 22.25 -0.75 9.20
C GLY A 61 21.86 0.61 8.62
N MET A 62 21.22 1.49 9.41
CA MET A 62 20.90 2.86 8.99
C MET A 62 22.12 3.79 8.99
N GLN A 63 23.22 3.43 9.66
CA GLN A 63 24.47 4.18 9.62
C GLN A 63 25.33 3.87 8.39
N THR A 64 24.89 2.93 7.55
CA THR A 64 25.60 2.52 6.33
C THR A 64 24.92 3.08 5.08
N GLY A 65 25.70 3.35 4.01
CA GLY A 65 25.16 3.90 2.77
C GLY A 65 24.54 5.28 2.97
N VAL A 66 23.43 5.58 2.26
CA VAL A 66 22.65 6.79 2.47
C VAL A 66 21.45 6.44 3.37
N PHE A 67 21.65 6.45 4.69
CA PHE A 67 20.64 6.07 5.69
C PHE A 67 20.08 4.65 5.51
N GLY A 68 20.96 3.68 5.26
CA GLY A 68 20.61 2.28 4.99
C GLY A 68 20.23 1.99 3.53
N ILE A 69 20.39 2.95 2.62
CA ILE A 69 20.16 2.75 1.19
C ILE A 69 21.49 2.48 0.49
N HIS A 70 21.53 1.36 -0.24
CA HIS A 70 22.66 0.85 -1.01
C HIS A 70 22.26 0.63 -2.48
N VAL A 71 23.19 0.06 -3.27
CA VAL A 71 22.86 -0.44 -4.62
C VAL A 71 21.82 -1.57 -4.50
N PRO A 72 20.79 -1.63 -5.37
CA PRO A 72 19.74 -2.64 -5.29
C PRO A 72 20.32 -4.06 -5.32
N SER A 73 19.98 -4.86 -4.31
CA SER A 73 20.39 -6.27 -4.25
C SER A 73 19.43 -7.13 -5.06
N ILE A 74 19.98 -7.94 -5.97
CA ILE A 74 19.20 -8.95 -6.72
C ILE A 74 18.57 -9.96 -5.75
N ALA A 75 19.27 -10.33 -4.68
CA ALA A 75 18.75 -11.24 -3.67
C ALA A 75 17.55 -10.62 -2.92
N ALA A 76 17.65 -9.34 -2.53
CA ALA A 76 16.52 -8.63 -1.92
C ALA A 76 15.34 -8.54 -2.91
N LEU A 77 15.59 -8.16 -4.16
CA LEU A 77 14.56 -8.09 -5.21
C LEU A 77 13.79 -9.42 -5.35
N TRP A 78 14.49 -10.54 -5.41
CA TRP A 78 13.87 -11.88 -5.46
C TRP A 78 13.03 -12.17 -4.22
N ARG A 79 13.55 -11.88 -3.01
CA ARG A 79 12.84 -12.12 -1.75
C ARG A 79 11.59 -11.26 -1.61
N ILE A 80 11.65 -10.02 -2.08
CA ILE A 80 10.56 -9.07 -2.01
C ILE A 80 9.44 -9.38 -3.04
N LEU A 81 9.78 -9.89 -4.22
CA LEU A 81 8.78 -10.24 -5.24
C LEU A 81 8.21 -11.65 -5.05
N PHE A 82 9.06 -12.63 -4.80
CA PHE A 82 8.71 -14.06 -4.84
C PHE A 82 8.91 -14.80 -3.50
N GLY A 83 9.51 -14.15 -2.51
CA GLY A 83 9.87 -14.81 -1.25
C GLY A 83 8.66 -15.27 -0.43
N ARG A 84 8.81 -16.40 0.27
CA ARG A 84 7.77 -16.97 1.16
C ARG A 84 7.56 -16.20 2.46
N TYR A 85 8.50 -15.35 2.83
CA TYR A 85 8.43 -14.56 4.05
C TYR A 85 7.45 -13.38 3.90
N ARG A 86 7.71 -12.51 2.93
CA ARG A 86 6.95 -11.26 2.69
C ARG A 86 6.89 -10.90 1.21
N GLY A 87 6.89 -11.88 0.32
CA GLY A 87 6.87 -11.66 -1.12
C GLY A 87 5.54 -11.05 -1.59
N LEU A 88 5.63 -10.10 -2.53
CA LEU A 88 4.46 -9.44 -3.11
C LEU A 88 3.58 -10.40 -3.91
N LEU A 89 4.16 -11.24 -4.76
CA LEU A 89 3.40 -12.11 -5.68
C LEU A 89 2.75 -13.32 -4.99
N PRO A 90 3.36 -13.95 -3.97
CA PRO A 90 2.65 -14.93 -3.15
C PRO A 90 1.39 -14.37 -2.47
N LEU A 91 1.41 -13.09 -2.09
CA LEU A 91 0.30 -12.41 -1.43
C LEU A 91 -0.73 -11.84 -2.42
N ALA A 92 -0.27 -11.29 -3.54
CA ALA A 92 -1.09 -10.59 -4.53
C ALA A 92 -0.70 -11.04 -5.95
N PRO A 93 -1.00 -12.30 -6.33
CA PRO A 93 -0.56 -12.86 -7.61
C PRO A 93 -1.13 -12.13 -8.83
N ALA A 94 -2.28 -11.46 -8.68
CA ALA A 94 -2.86 -10.64 -9.75
C ALA A 94 -1.89 -9.55 -10.24
N LEU A 95 -1.03 -9.01 -9.35
CA LEU A 95 -0.07 -7.96 -9.69
C LEU A 95 1.00 -8.42 -10.69
N MET A 96 1.20 -9.73 -10.87
CA MET A 96 2.07 -10.27 -11.91
C MET A 96 1.66 -9.80 -13.32
N PHE A 97 0.37 -9.56 -13.54
CA PHE A 97 -0.16 -9.13 -14.83
C PHE A 97 -0.22 -7.60 -15.00
N ALA A 98 0.05 -6.83 -13.94
CA ALA A 98 0.00 -5.37 -13.98
C ALA A 98 0.93 -4.75 -15.03
N PRO A 99 2.19 -5.22 -15.22
CA PRO A 99 3.08 -4.66 -16.24
C PRO A 99 2.49 -4.78 -17.65
N LEU A 100 1.81 -5.88 -17.98
CA LEU A 100 1.19 -6.08 -19.30
C LEU A 100 0.12 -5.04 -19.57
N GLY A 101 -0.71 -4.76 -18.56
CA GLY A 101 -1.73 -3.72 -18.64
C GLY A 101 -1.15 -2.32 -18.78
N LEU A 102 -0.11 -1.99 -17.99
CA LEU A 102 0.58 -0.70 -18.09
C LEU A 102 1.23 -0.51 -19.47
N ILE A 103 1.88 -1.54 -20.02
CA ILE A 103 2.44 -1.52 -21.38
C ILE A 103 1.33 -1.28 -22.42
N ALA A 104 0.17 -1.93 -22.26
CA ALA A 104 -0.97 -1.70 -23.15
C ALA A 104 -1.52 -0.26 -23.06
N MET A 105 -1.40 0.41 -21.91
CA MET A 105 -1.81 1.81 -21.75
C MET A 105 -0.87 2.81 -22.46
N ILE A 106 0.39 2.44 -22.74
CA ILE A 106 1.36 3.33 -23.41
C ILE A 106 0.89 3.71 -24.82
N ARG A 107 0.10 2.86 -25.48
CA ARG A 107 -0.48 3.11 -26.82
C ARG A 107 -1.81 3.87 -26.80
N THR A 108 -2.20 4.43 -25.66
CA THR A 108 -3.48 5.15 -25.50
C THR A 108 -3.24 6.60 -25.09
N PRO A 109 -4.27 7.47 -25.11
CA PRO A 109 -4.16 8.84 -24.56
C PRO A 109 -3.70 8.87 -23.09
N ALA A 110 -3.88 7.78 -22.34
CA ALA A 110 -3.42 7.63 -20.96
C ALA A 110 -1.92 7.30 -20.82
N ARG A 111 -1.12 7.38 -21.91
CA ARG A 111 0.32 7.08 -21.93
C ARG A 111 1.10 7.74 -20.79
N ARG A 112 0.87 9.03 -20.53
CA ARG A 112 1.58 9.77 -19.47
C ARG A 112 1.31 9.17 -18.09
N ALA A 113 0.06 8.83 -17.80
CA ALA A 113 -0.33 8.20 -16.54
C ALA A 113 0.32 6.81 -16.39
N ALA A 114 0.37 6.02 -17.48
CA ALA A 114 1.01 4.71 -17.47
C ALA A 114 2.52 4.78 -17.19
N ILE A 115 3.21 5.74 -17.80
CA ILE A 115 4.64 5.97 -17.57
C ILE A 115 4.89 6.37 -16.11
N VAL A 116 4.10 7.31 -15.57
CA VAL A 116 4.22 7.73 -14.16
C VAL A 116 3.96 6.56 -13.22
N ALA A 117 2.92 5.76 -13.46
CA ALA A 117 2.62 4.57 -12.67
C ALA A 117 3.77 3.55 -12.71
N MET A 118 4.37 3.33 -13.88
CA MET A 118 5.52 2.44 -14.04
C MET A 118 6.77 2.96 -13.32
N ILE A 119 7.07 4.26 -13.43
CA ILE A 119 8.18 4.90 -12.71
C ILE A 119 7.99 4.74 -11.20
N ILE A 120 6.79 4.99 -10.69
CA ILE A 120 6.50 4.85 -9.25
C ILE A 120 6.67 3.39 -8.80
N ALA A 121 6.14 2.43 -9.57
CA ALA A 121 6.28 1.02 -9.25
C ALA A 121 7.75 0.58 -9.22
N VAL A 122 8.52 0.93 -10.26
CA VAL A 122 9.95 0.63 -10.36
C VAL A 122 10.73 1.32 -9.23
N TYR A 123 10.42 2.58 -8.92
CA TYR A 123 11.04 3.31 -7.82
C TYR A 123 10.90 2.59 -6.48
N TYR A 124 9.68 2.20 -6.09
CA TYR A 124 9.47 1.51 -4.81
C TYR A 124 10.06 0.09 -4.78
N VAL A 125 10.07 -0.62 -5.92
CA VAL A 125 10.75 -1.92 -6.04
C VAL A 125 12.25 -1.78 -5.81
N LEU A 126 12.89 -0.84 -6.51
CA LEU A 126 14.32 -0.61 -6.39
C LEU A 126 14.70 -0.04 -5.03
N LEU A 127 13.92 0.91 -4.51
CA LEU A 127 14.15 1.48 -3.18
C LEU A 127 14.11 0.40 -2.10
N ASN A 128 13.12 -0.50 -2.14
CA ASN A 128 13.04 -1.61 -1.17
C ASN A 128 14.20 -2.59 -1.37
N ALA A 129 14.54 -2.95 -2.60
CA ALA A 129 15.68 -3.83 -2.89
C ALA A 129 17.05 -3.21 -2.50
N SER A 130 17.13 -1.89 -2.41
CA SER A 130 18.29 -1.12 -1.95
C SER A 130 18.38 -0.96 -0.44
N TYR A 131 17.30 -1.21 0.30
CA TYR A 131 17.23 -0.90 1.73
C TYR A 131 17.80 -2.04 2.57
N THR A 132 18.67 -1.73 3.53
CA THR A 132 19.29 -2.72 4.44
C THR A 132 18.24 -3.57 5.14
N TYR A 133 17.15 -2.93 5.60
CA TYR A 133 16.02 -3.58 6.26
C TYR A 133 14.87 -3.83 5.28
N TRP A 134 15.17 -4.41 4.11
CA TRP A 134 14.20 -4.70 3.05
C TRP A 134 12.96 -5.46 3.54
N GLU A 135 13.12 -6.32 4.55
CA GLU A 135 12.03 -7.07 5.15
C GLU A 135 11.02 -6.16 5.87
N GLY A 136 11.45 -4.95 6.24
CA GLY A 136 10.63 -3.90 6.79
C GLY A 136 10.06 -4.23 8.16
N GLY A 137 10.72 -5.01 9.02
CA GLY A 137 10.21 -5.31 10.37
C GLY A 137 8.83 -5.99 10.39
N TRP A 138 8.07 -5.90 11.47
CA TRP A 138 6.83 -6.68 11.70
C TRP A 138 5.68 -6.45 10.70
N SER A 139 5.59 -7.25 9.65
CA SER A 139 4.54 -7.18 8.64
C SER A 139 4.32 -8.56 8.02
N TYR A 140 3.12 -8.82 7.51
CA TYR A 140 2.87 -10.05 6.76
C TYR A 140 3.30 -9.94 5.30
N GLY A 141 3.53 -8.71 4.78
CA GLY A 141 3.90 -8.44 3.40
C GLY A 141 4.99 -7.37 3.26
N PRO A 142 5.39 -7.03 2.03
CA PRO A 142 6.51 -6.12 1.78
C PRO A 142 6.04 -4.67 1.91
N ARG A 143 5.93 -4.16 3.14
CA ARG A 143 5.27 -2.86 3.41
C ARG A 143 5.85 -1.67 2.64
N HIS A 144 7.16 -1.66 2.36
CA HIS A 144 7.77 -0.55 1.62
C HIS A 144 7.35 -0.51 0.14
N LEU A 145 6.75 -1.60 -0.37
CA LEU A 145 6.17 -1.67 -1.71
C LEU A 145 4.67 -1.39 -1.76
N SER A 146 3.98 -1.36 -0.62
CA SER A 146 2.55 -1.08 -0.58
C SER A 146 2.16 0.21 -1.34
N PRO A 147 2.95 1.30 -1.33
CA PRO A 147 2.64 2.49 -2.13
C PRO A 147 2.63 2.27 -3.65
N ALA A 148 3.32 1.25 -4.17
CA ALA A 148 3.30 0.93 -5.61
C ALA A 148 2.03 0.22 -6.06
N ILE A 149 1.35 -0.49 -5.15
CA ILE A 149 0.21 -1.36 -5.48
C ILE A 149 -0.91 -0.61 -6.21
N PRO A 150 -1.39 0.57 -5.77
CA PRO A 150 -2.45 1.29 -6.47
C PRO A 150 -2.08 1.66 -7.91
N PHE A 151 -0.82 1.97 -8.18
CA PHE A 151 -0.33 2.30 -9.52
C PHE A 151 -0.24 1.06 -10.42
N LEU A 152 0.16 -0.08 -9.87
CA LEU A 152 0.11 -1.37 -10.56
C LEU A 152 -1.34 -1.77 -10.89
N CYS A 153 -2.29 -1.49 -9.99
CA CYS A 153 -3.71 -1.76 -10.23
C CYS A 153 -4.29 -1.00 -11.44
N LEU A 154 -3.72 0.15 -11.83
CA LEU A 154 -4.10 0.83 -13.08
C LEU A 154 -3.85 -0.06 -14.31
N GLY A 155 -2.75 -0.81 -14.30
CA GLY A 155 -2.46 -1.82 -15.32
C GLY A 155 -3.52 -2.91 -15.34
N LEU A 156 -3.88 -3.45 -14.16
CA LEU A 156 -4.93 -4.47 -14.06
C LEU A 156 -6.28 -3.98 -14.57
N ALA A 157 -6.63 -2.73 -14.30
CA ALA A 157 -7.85 -2.10 -14.82
C ALA A 157 -7.84 -2.04 -16.36
N ARG A 158 -6.71 -1.63 -16.97
CA ARG A 158 -6.59 -1.68 -18.43
C ARG A 158 -6.69 -3.10 -18.96
N LEU A 159 -5.99 -4.04 -18.34
CA LEU A 159 -5.99 -5.43 -18.77
C LEU A 159 -7.41 -6.02 -18.72
N TRP A 160 -8.18 -5.72 -17.68
CA TRP A 160 -9.59 -6.11 -17.57
C TRP A 160 -10.44 -5.63 -18.75
N THR A 161 -10.16 -4.45 -19.31
CA THR A 161 -10.94 -3.89 -20.42
C THR A 161 -10.66 -4.54 -21.78
N ILE A 162 -9.47 -5.09 -21.98
CA ILE A 162 -9.04 -5.69 -23.26
C ILE A 162 -9.02 -7.22 -23.25
N ALA A 163 -8.97 -7.82 -22.06
CA ALA A 163 -8.80 -9.24 -21.92
C ALA A 163 -10.07 -10.03 -22.33
N PRO A 164 -9.92 -11.20 -22.97
CA PRO A 164 -11.04 -12.11 -23.23
C PRO A 164 -11.66 -12.60 -21.91
N ARG A 165 -12.86 -13.18 -21.98
CA ARG A 165 -13.60 -13.66 -20.79
C ARG A 165 -12.78 -14.63 -19.92
N SER A 166 -12.04 -15.55 -20.52
CA SER A 166 -11.18 -16.51 -19.81
C SER A 166 -10.08 -15.81 -19.01
N ALA A 167 -9.34 -14.89 -19.62
CA ALA A 167 -8.28 -14.13 -18.96
C ALA A 167 -8.82 -13.23 -17.83
N ARG A 168 -10.03 -12.65 -17.99
CA ARG A 168 -10.71 -11.94 -16.91
C ARG A 168 -11.07 -12.85 -15.75
N ALA A 169 -11.56 -14.06 -16.01
CA ALA A 169 -11.84 -15.04 -14.96
C ALA A 169 -10.57 -15.41 -14.17
N VAL A 170 -9.44 -15.61 -14.87
CA VAL A 170 -8.14 -15.86 -14.23
C VAL A 170 -7.70 -14.66 -13.38
N LEU A 171 -7.79 -13.43 -13.91
CA LEU A 171 -7.43 -12.23 -13.17
C LEU A 171 -8.33 -12.01 -11.94
N ALA A 172 -9.63 -12.28 -12.07
CA ALA A 172 -10.57 -12.24 -10.95
C ALA A 172 -10.22 -13.29 -9.89
N GLY A 173 -9.90 -14.52 -10.30
CA GLY A 173 -9.48 -15.60 -9.39
C GLY A 173 -8.24 -15.23 -8.58
N PHE A 174 -7.19 -14.73 -9.24
CA PHE A 174 -5.98 -14.27 -8.54
C PHE A 174 -6.22 -13.06 -7.65
N SER A 175 -7.11 -12.14 -8.06
CA SER A 175 -7.48 -10.97 -7.25
C SER A 175 -8.28 -11.39 -6.01
N ALA A 176 -9.21 -12.34 -6.15
CA ALA A 176 -9.98 -12.90 -5.06
C ALA A 176 -9.09 -13.66 -4.07
N TYR A 177 -8.13 -14.44 -4.57
CA TYR A 177 -7.13 -15.11 -3.73
C TYR A 177 -6.32 -14.10 -2.91
N GLY A 178 -5.79 -13.05 -3.54
CA GLY A 178 -5.04 -12.02 -2.82
C GLY A 178 -5.91 -11.26 -1.81
N ALA A 179 -7.16 -10.92 -2.17
CA ALA A 179 -8.10 -10.30 -1.25
C ALA A 179 -8.43 -11.20 -0.05
N ALA A 180 -8.55 -12.51 -0.25
CA ALA A 180 -8.75 -13.47 0.83
C ALA A 180 -7.54 -13.52 1.78
N LEU A 181 -6.31 -13.52 1.25
CA LEU A 181 -5.11 -13.44 2.10
C LEU A 181 -5.01 -12.11 2.86
N SER A 182 -5.36 -10.99 2.22
CA SER A 182 -5.43 -9.69 2.89
C SER A 182 -6.50 -9.67 3.99
N LEU A 183 -7.65 -10.31 3.78
CA LEU A 183 -8.68 -10.49 4.82
C LEU A 183 -8.14 -11.32 5.98
N VAL A 184 -7.48 -12.44 5.72
CA VAL A 184 -6.84 -13.27 6.75
C VAL A 184 -5.87 -12.42 7.58
N GLY A 185 -4.96 -11.68 6.93
CA GLY A 185 -3.99 -10.82 7.60
C GLY A 185 -4.66 -9.68 8.40
N ALA A 186 -5.69 -9.05 7.85
CA ALA A 186 -6.43 -7.98 8.54
C ALA A 186 -7.26 -8.48 9.72
N ALA A 187 -7.85 -9.67 9.62
CA ALA A 187 -8.68 -10.27 10.64
C ALA A 187 -7.86 -10.84 11.81
N THR A 188 -6.66 -11.36 11.54
CA THR A 188 -5.78 -11.98 12.54
C THR A 188 -4.76 -10.99 13.09
N MET A 189 -3.75 -10.63 12.29
CA MET A 189 -2.66 -9.75 12.68
C MET A 189 -1.96 -9.16 11.45
N ALA A 190 -2.05 -7.84 11.25
CA ALA A 190 -1.41 -7.17 10.11
C ALA A 190 0.12 -7.05 10.26
N GLN A 191 0.64 -7.18 11.48
CA GLN A 191 2.05 -6.97 11.82
C GLN A 191 2.62 -8.17 12.59
N PRO A 192 2.64 -9.38 12.00
CA PRO A 192 3.24 -10.55 12.64
C PRO A 192 4.72 -10.29 12.97
N PRO A 193 5.21 -10.82 14.11
CA PRO A 193 6.59 -10.64 14.51
C PRO A 193 7.59 -11.16 13.48
N ALA A 194 8.77 -10.56 13.44
CA ALA A 194 9.83 -10.94 12.50
C ALA A 194 10.46 -12.32 12.78
N SER A 195 10.11 -12.99 13.88
CA SER A 195 10.55 -14.34 14.20
C SER A 195 9.96 -15.41 13.28
N PHE A 196 8.75 -15.20 12.75
CA PHE A 196 8.07 -16.15 11.86
C PHE A 196 8.61 -16.03 10.43
N GLN A 197 9.30 -17.06 9.93
CA GLN A 197 9.87 -17.03 8.58
C GLN A 197 8.82 -17.18 7.48
N ARG A 198 7.64 -17.74 7.79
CA ARG A 198 6.49 -17.87 6.88
C ARG A 198 5.20 -17.45 7.60
N PRO A 199 4.99 -16.16 7.86
CA PRO A 199 3.92 -15.68 8.74
C PRO A 199 2.53 -16.14 8.28
N LEU A 200 2.29 -16.23 6.97
CA LEU A 200 1.02 -16.74 6.43
C LEU A 200 0.72 -18.17 6.89
N THR A 201 1.66 -19.10 6.73
CA THR A 201 1.42 -20.53 7.00
C THR A 201 1.66 -20.91 8.45
N GLU A 202 2.55 -20.21 9.14
CA GLU A 202 2.94 -20.52 10.52
C GLU A 202 1.99 -19.88 11.54
N LEU A 203 1.40 -18.72 11.22
CA LEU A 203 0.59 -17.96 12.17
C LEU A 203 -0.81 -17.60 11.62
N LEU A 204 -0.88 -16.87 10.51
CA LEU A 204 -2.11 -16.19 10.09
C LEU A 204 -3.19 -17.16 9.60
N LEU A 205 -2.85 -18.12 8.74
CA LEU A 205 -3.80 -19.13 8.25
C LEU A 205 -4.28 -20.08 9.37
N PRO A 206 -3.39 -20.65 10.22
CA PRO A 206 -3.84 -21.44 11.37
C PRO A 206 -4.75 -20.66 12.32
N ALA A 207 -4.39 -19.41 12.64
CA ALA A 207 -5.20 -18.59 13.52
C ALA A 207 -6.58 -18.27 12.93
N PHE A 208 -6.62 -17.89 11.65
CA PHE A 208 -7.88 -17.64 10.95
C PHE A 208 -8.74 -18.90 10.91
N ARG A 209 -8.18 -20.06 10.53
CA ARG A 209 -8.89 -21.35 10.49
C ARG A 209 -9.52 -21.69 11.83
N ASP A 210 -8.80 -21.45 12.93
CA ASP A 210 -9.24 -21.78 14.27
C ASP A 210 -10.19 -20.69 14.85
N GLY A 211 -10.50 -19.63 14.09
CA GLY A 211 -11.32 -18.51 14.53
C GLY A 211 -10.61 -17.59 15.54
N ASP A 212 -9.30 -17.76 15.75
CA ASP A 212 -8.54 -16.91 16.65
C ASP A 212 -8.11 -15.62 15.94
N LEU A 213 -9.02 -14.65 15.98
CA LEU A 213 -8.87 -13.36 15.32
C LEU A 213 -8.32 -12.29 16.28
N SER A 214 -7.76 -11.21 15.74
CA SER A 214 -7.20 -10.08 16.51
C SER A 214 -6.13 -10.51 17.53
N LEU A 215 -5.08 -11.17 17.03
CA LEU A 215 -3.99 -11.74 17.85
C LEU A 215 -3.08 -10.69 18.51
N ASN A 216 -3.18 -9.42 18.11
CA ASN A 216 -2.34 -8.35 18.64
C ASN A 216 -2.60 -8.15 20.13
N THR A 217 -1.60 -8.48 20.95
CA THR A 217 -1.56 -8.21 22.39
C THR A 217 -0.72 -6.99 22.74
N GLN A 218 0.12 -6.51 21.80
CA GLN A 218 1.00 -5.36 22.00
C GLN A 218 0.24 -4.04 22.19
N ARG A 219 0.62 -3.31 23.22
CA ARG A 219 0.29 -1.90 23.43
C ARG A 219 1.43 -1.01 22.93
N PHE A 220 1.18 0.30 22.85
CA PHE A 220 2.19 1.28 22.45
C PHE A 220 3.46 1.26 23.32
N THR A 221 3.34 0.82 24.58
CA THR A 221 4.44 0.74 25.55
C THR A 221 5.28 -0.54 25.44
N ASP A 222 4.82 -1.54 24.68
CA ASP A 222 5.38 -2.88 24.74
C ASP A 222 6.38 -3.10 23.60
N SER A 223 7.58 -3.58 23.92
CA SER A 223 8.67 -3.76 22.95
C SER A 223 8.72 -5.16 22.30
N GLY A 224 7.71 -6.01 22.52
CA GLY A 224 7.61 -7.33 21.90
C GLY A 224 6.23 -7.96 22.00
N ALA A 225 6.06 -9.11 21.36
CA ALA A 225 4.85 -9.91 21.40
C ALA A 225 5.24 -11.32 21.84
N SER A 226 4.83 -11.70 23.04
CA SER A 226 5.01 -13.03 23.61
C SER A 226 3.72 -13.82 23.51
N ALA A 227 3.86 -15.15 23.48
CA ALA A 227 2.75 -16.08 23.68
C ALA A 227 1.52 -15.83 22.78
N LEU A 228 1.76 -15.45 21.51
CA LEU A 228 0.70 -15.32 20.51
C LEU A 228 -0.13 -16.62 20.47
N ARG A 229 -1.47 -16.47 20.45
CA ARG A 229 -2.45 -17.57 20.51
C ARG A 229 -2.53 -18.34 21.84
N ALA A 230 -1.67 -18.07 22.82
CA ALA A 230 -1.79 -18.65 24.16
C ALA A 230 -2.76 -17.88 25.06
N HIS A 231 -3.21 -16.69 24.63
CA HIS A 231 -4.16 -15.82 25.33
C HIS A 231 -3.76 -15.48 26.78
N VAL A 232 -2.46 -15.47 27.06
CA VAL A 232 -1.91 -15.07 28.37
C VAL A 232 -2.10 -13.57 28.58
N ASP A 233 -1.82 -12.78 27.55
CA ASP A 233 -2.01 -11.33 27.55
C ASP A 233 -3.37 -10.95 26.96
N PRO A 234 -4.03 -9.90 27.49
CA PRO A 234 -5.28 -9.42 26.94
C PRO A 234 -5.08 -8.88 25.52
N LYS A 235 -6.06 -9.16 24.64
CA LYS A 235 -6.06 -8.64 23.26
C LYS A 235 -6.09 -7.11 23.29
N ALA A 236 -5.13 -6.48 22.61
CA ALA A 236 -5.06 -5.03 22.42
C ALA A 236 -5.73 -4.58 21.11
N ALA A 237 -6.11 -5.54 20.25
CA ALA A 237 -6.89 -5.30 19.03
C ALA A 237 -8.25 -5.98 19.10
N TRP A 238 -9.23 -5.40 18.39
CA TRP A 238 -10.59 -5.89 18.29
C TRP A 238 -11.21 -5.45 16.96
N ASN A 239 -12.26 -6.15 16.54
CA ASN A 239 -13.13 -5.76 15.42
C ASN A 239 -14.54 -5.39 15.91
N LEU A 240 -15.39 -4.90 15.02
CA LEU A 240 -16.76 -4.47 15.36
C LEU A 240 -17.63 -5.63 15.88
N GLY A 241 -17.45 -6.86 15.38
CA GLY A 241 -18.21 -8.00 15.85
C GLY A 241 -17.81 -8.40 17.28
N MET A 242 -16.52 -8.40 17.59
CA MET A 242 -16.03 -8.63 18.97
C MET A 242 -16.58 -7.60 19.94
N LYS A 243 -16.64 -6.32 19.52
CA LYS A 243 -17.30 -5.26 20.31
C LYS A 243 -18.79 -5.48 20.50
N ALA A 244 -19.44 -6.15 19.56
CA ALA A 244 -20.85 -6.55 19.64
C ALA A 244 -21.06 -7.87 20.40
N GLY A 245 -20.00 -8.47 20.98
CA GLY A 245 -20.06 -9.74 21.71
C GLY A 245 -20.03 -10.99 20.82
N LEU A 246 -19.67 -10.86 19.55
CA LEU A 246 -19.50 -11.99 18.64
C LEU A 246 -18.05 -12.48 18.65
N ASP A 247 -17.87 -13.79 18.76
CA ASP A 247 -16.56 -14.43 18.79
C ASP A 247 -16.22 -15.15 17.48
N GLY A 248 -14.95 -15.50 17.34
CA GLY A 248 -14.49 -16.31 16.22
C GLY A 248 -14.79 -15.68 14.86
N HIS A 249 -15.21 -16.51 13.91
CA HIS A 249 -15.64 -16.08 12.58
C HIS A 249 -16.92 -15.24 12.60
N ALA A 250 -17.79 -15.42 13.60
CA ALA A 250 -19.01 -14.61 13.72
C ALA A 250 -18.68 -13.13 13.92
N SER A 251 -17.52 -12.83 14.51
CA SER A 251 -17.04 -11.45 14.63
C SER A 251 -16.83 -10.71 13.29
N LEU A 252 -16.77 -11.43 12.17
CA LEU A 252 -16.65 -10.86 10.82
C LEU A 252 -18.00 -10.52 10.17
N ILE A 253 -19.13 -10.87 10.77
CA ILE A 253 -20.47 -10.59 10.22
C ILE A 253 -20.68 -9.10 9.90
N PRO A 254 -20.32 -8.14 10.79
CA PRO A 254 -20.46 -6.72 10.46
C PRO A 254 -19.67 -6.30 9.21
N LEU A 255 -18.47 -6.86 9.03
CA LEU A 255 -17.65 -6.60 7.85
C LEU A 255 -18.29 -7.16 6.59
N ALA A 256 -18.82 -8.39 6.65
CA ALA A 256 -19.52 -9.02 5.54
C ALA A 256 -20.76 -8.21 5.12
N ILE A 257 -21.54 -7.68 6.08
CA ILE A 257 -22.69 -6.81 5.80
C ILE A 257 -22.25 -5.57 5.04
N VAL A 258 -21.20 -4.88 5.51
CA VAL A 258 -20.66 -3.69 4.84
C VAL A 258 -20.26 -3.99 3.40
N TRP A 259 -19.57 -5.11 3.16
CA TRP A 259 -19.16 -5.52 1.82
C TRP A 259 -20.33 -5.88 0.91
N LEU A 260 -21.35 -6.57 1.43
CA LEU A 260 -22.56 -6.90 0.68
C LEU A 260 -23.31 -5.63 0.27
N VAL A 261 -23.52 -4.70 1.20
CA VAL A 261 -24.17 -3.41 0.94
C VAL A 261 -23.38 -2.61 -0.10
N ALA A 262 -22.07 -2.47 0.07
CA ALA A 262 -21.21 -1.78 -0.89
C ALA A 262 -21.27 -2.42 -2.29
N SER A 263 -21.27 -3.75 -2.37
CA SER A 263 -21.36 -4.49 -3.63
C SER A 263 -22.70 -4.27 -4.34
N LEU A 264 -23.80 -4.29 -3.59
CA LEU A 264 -25.14 -4.04 -4.11
C LEU A 264 -25.30 -2.59 -4.62
N LEU A 265 -24.79 -1.61 -3.86
CA LEU A 265 -24.78 -0.20 -4.26
C LEU A 265 -23.91 0.03 -5.51
N GLY A 266 -22.73 -0.59 -5.58
CA GLY A 266 -21.87 -0.53 -6.76
C GLY A 266 -22.54 -1.14 -8.00
N PHE A 267 -23.24 -2.27 -7.84
CA PHE A 267 -23.91 -2.93 -8.95
C PHE A 267 -25.12 -2.14 -9.48
N THR A 268 -25.92 -1.57 -8.58
CA THR A 268 -27.09 -0.74 -8.93
C THR A 268 -26.67 0.55 -9.64
N THR A 269 -25.68 1.27 -9.12
CA THR A 269 -25.13 2.48 -9.76
C THR A 269 -24.49 2.19 -11.11
N GLY A 270 -23.78 1.06 -11.25
CA GLY A 270 -23.23 0.60 -12.52
C GLY A 270 -24.31 0.35 -13.58
N ARG A 271 -25.41 -0.33 -13.22
CA ARG A 271 -26.55 -0.56 -14.13
C ARG A 271 -27.23 0.74 -14.55
N LEU A 272 -27.40 1.70 -13.63
CA LEU A 272 -27.99 3.00 -13.93
C LEU A 272 -27.13 3.80 -14.91
N ARG A 273 -25.79 3.79 -14.76
CA ARG A 273 -24.88 4.45 -15.71
C ARG A 273 -24.88 3.81 -17.10
N CYS A 274 -24.99 2.48 -17.19
CA CYS A 274 -25.13 1.79 -18.48
C CYS A 274 -26.50 2.02 -19.16
N ARG A 275 -27.51 2.49 -18.42
CA ARG A 275 -28.86 2.80 -18.91
C ARG A 275 -29.15 4.30 -19.06
N GLY A 276 -28.18 5.17 -18.77
CA GLY A 276 -28.32 6.61 -18.97
C GLY A 276 -28.60 6.95 -20.44
N PRO A 277 -29.28 8.06 -20.74
CA PRO A 277 -29.67 8.42 -22.10
C PRO A 277 -28.42 8.50 -22.99
N LYS A 278 -28.44 7.79 -24.11
CA LYS A 278 -27.49 8.03 -25.21
C LYS A 278 -27.73 9.47 -25.63
N ILE A 279 -26.78 10.36 -25.39
CA ILE A 279 -26.80 11.70 -25.99
C ILE A 279 -26.71 11.45 -27.49
N VAL A 280 -27.85 11.53 -28.17
CA VAL A 280 -27.92 11.62 -29.62
C VAL A 280 -27.27 12.97 -29.94
N VAL A 281 -26.04 12.91 -30.47
CA VAL A 281 -25.43 14.07 -31.10
C VAL A 281 -26.15 14.19 -32.44
N ASP A 282 -27.31 14.86 -32.43
CA ASP A 282 -27.96 15.28 -33.66
C ASP A 282 -26.99 16.22 -34.39
N GLY A 283 -26.83 15.94 -35.68
CA GLY A 283 -25.84 16.54 -36.54
C GLY A 283 -25.96 18.06 -36.62
N LEU A 284 -24.81 18.71 -36.71
CA LEU A 284 -24.68 19.99 -37.38
C LEU A 284 -23.78 19.75 -38.60
N SER A 285 -24.46 19.53 -39.72
CA SER A 285 -23.98 19.84 -41.08
C SER A 285 -23.71 21.34 -41.21
#